data_AF-A0A977IB90-F1
#
_entry.id   AF-A0A977IB90-F1
#
_cell.length_a   1.000
_cell.length_b   1.000
_cell.length_c   1.000
_cell.angle_alpha   90.00
_cell.angle_beta   90.00
_cell.angle_gamma   90.00
#
_symmetry.space_group_name_H-M   'P 1'
#
loop_
_entity.id
_entity.type
_entity.pdbx_description
1 polymer ?
#
loop_
_entity_poly.entity_id
_entity_poly.type
_entity_poly.pdbx_seq_one_letter_code
_entity_poly.pdbx_strand_id
1 'polypeptide(L)' 'MSAAMVRWSYIVVCKKCGYISAEKLPEQEAKDLRHSHIEGSNGCTIGHITLMKVRT' A
#
# COMPACT_ATOMS: atom_id res chain seq x y z
N MET A 1 -2.45 -4.33 -32.28
CA MET A 1 -3.36 -4.82 -31.23
C MET A 1 -2.84 -4.29 -29.90
N SER A 2 -3.39 -3.18 -29.40
CA SER A 2 -3.00 -2.66 -28.09
C SER A 2 -3.63 -3.55 -27.02
N ALA A 3 -2.86 -4.49 -26.49
CA ALA A 3 -3.24 -5.19 -25.27
C ALA A 3 -3.33 -4.13 -24.18
N ALA A 4 -4.54 -3.87 -23.66
CA ALA A 4 -4.71 -3.07 -22.46
C ALA A 4 -3.99 -3.82 -21.33
N MET A 5 -2.74 -3.44 -21.04
CA MET A 5 -2.00 -3.95 -19.89
C MET A 5 -2.86 -3.67 -18.67
N VAL A 6 -3.33 -4.73 -18.00
CA VAL A 6 -4.05 -4.59 -16.73
C VAL A 6 -3.12 -3.85 -15.79
N ARG A 7 -3.43 -2.57 -15.53
CA ARG A 7 -2.66 -1.75 -14.60
C ARG A 7 -3.06 -2.18 -13.20
N TRP A 8 -2.07 -2.65 -12.47
CA TRP A 8 -2.22 -3.01 -11.07
C TRP A 8 -1.70 -1.88 -10.22
N SER A 9 -2.48 -1.51 -9.22
CA SER A 9 -2.06 -0.61 -8.16
C SER A 9 -2.13 -1.36 -6.82
N TYR A 10 -1.64 -0.71 -5.79
CA TYR A 10 -1.57 -1.24 -4.44
C TYR A 10 -2.12 -0.20 -3.47
N ILE A 11 -2.77 -0.69 -2.42
CA ILE A 11 -3.16 0.12 -1.27
C ILE A 11 -2.42 -0.42 -0.03
N VAL A 12 -2.10 0.48 0.90
CA VAL A 12 -1.41 0.17 2.15
C VAL A 12 -2.45 0.09 3.26
N VAL A 13 -2.53 -1.05 3.95
CA VAL A 13 -3.48 -1.27 5.04
C VAL A 13 -2.73 -1.68 6.30
N CYS A 14 -2.88 -0.92 7.38
CA CYS A 14 -2.35 -1.27 8.70
C CYS A 14 -3.46 -1.82 9.59
N LYS A 15 -3.37 -3.11 9.93
CA LYS A 15 -4.36 -3.80 10.77
C LYS A 15 -4.34 -3.35 12.24
N LYS A 16 -3.25 -2.74 12.71
CA LYS A 16 -3.11 -2.29 14.11
C LYS A 16 -3.85 -0.98 14.36
N CYS A 17 -3.58 0.05 13.55
CA CYS A 17 -4.14 1.39 13.74
C CYS A 17 -5.35 1.68 12.84
N GLY A 18 -5.72 0.74 11.96
CA GLY A 18 -6.82 0.92 11.01
C GLY A 18 -6.49 1.84 9.84
N TYR A 19 -5.22 2.19 9.63
CA TYR A 19 -4.80 3.01 8.50
C TYR A 19 -5.07 2.30 7.18
N ILE A 20 -5.67 3.01 6.22
CA ILE A 20 -5.88 2.57 4.84
C ILE A 20 -5.45 3.73 3.94
N SER A 21 -4.55 3.48 2.99
CA SER A 21 -4.19 4.50 2.01
C SER A 21 -5.39 4.85 1.14
N ALA A 22 -5.70 6.15 1.04
CA ALA A 22 -6.81 6.63 0.21
C ALA A 22 -6.53 6.46 -1.29
N GLU A 23 -5.25 6.44 -1.67
CA GLU A 23 -4.81 6.39 -3.06
C GLU A 23 -4.37 4.99 -3.46
N LYS A 24 -4.63 4.67 -4.74
CA LYS A 24 -4.14 3.49 -5.43
C LYS A 24 -2.75 3.77 -5.98
N LEU A 25 -1.72 3.33 -5.27
CA LEU A 25 -0.34 3.65 -5.58
C LEU A 25 0.30 2.59 -6.47
N PRO A 26 1.29 2.93 -7.32
CA PRO A 26 2.16 1.92 -7.90
C PRO A 26 2.96 1.20 -6.80
N GLU A 27 3.47 0.02 -7.11
CA GLU A 27 4.08 -0.87 -6.11
C GLU A 27 5.20 -0.21 -5.30
N GLN A 28 6.04 0.59 -5.95
CA GLN A 28 7.17 1.26 -5.31
C GLN A 28 6.70 2.30 -4.30
N GLU A 29 5.80 3.21 -4.72
CA GLU A 29 5.22 4.22 -3.83
C GLU A 29 4.45 3.59 -2.66
N ALA A 30 3.76 2.47 -2.88
CA ALA A 30 3.10 1.74 -1.81
C ALA A 30 4.09 1.15 -0.79
N LYS A 31 5.26 0.67 -1.24
CA LYS A 31 6.35 0.22 -0.34
C LYS A 31 6.96 1.38 0.44
N ASP A 32 7.14 2.53 -0.20
CA ASP A 32 7.70 3.72 0.45
C ASP A 32 6.74 4.27 1.49
N LEU A 33 5.44 4.36 1.17
CA LEU A 33 4.40 4.72 2.11
C LEU A 33 4.31 3.73 3.29
N ARG A 34 4.49 2.43 3.04
CA ARG A 34 4.58 1.43 4.10
C ARG A 34 5.75 1.72 5.05
N HIS A 35 6.94 2.02 4.54
CA HIS A 35 8.10 2.34 5.38
C HIS A 35 7.86 3.63 6.19
N SER A 36 7.35 4.67 5.54
CA SER A 36 6.99 5.92 6.21
C SER A 36 5.97 5.70 7.33
N HIS A 37 4.98 4.82 7.13
CA HIS A 37 4.02 4.47 8.18
C HIS A 37 4.63 3.68 9.35
N ILE A 38 5.67 2.87 9.11
CA ILE A 38 6.41 2.19 10.18
C ILE A 38 7.19 3.21 11.01
N GLU A 39 7.88 4.13 10.34
CA GLU A 39 8.72 5.14 11.01
C GLU A 39 7.89 6.22 11.74
N GLY A 40 6.71 6.56 11.20
CA GLY A 40 5.88 7.64 11.71
C GLY A 40 4.78 7.26 12.72
N SER A 41 4.52 5.97 13.00
CA SER A 41 3.27 5.57 13.67
C SER A 41 3.42 4.66 14.90
N ASN A 42 2.82 5.07 16.04
CA ASN A 42 2.30 4.33 17.21
C ASN A 42 2.76 2.86 17.48
N GLY A 43 4.03 2.54 17.25
CA GLY A 43 4.55 1.17 17.31
C GLY A 43 3.92 0.23 16.27
N CYS A 44 3.53 0.74 15.10
CA CYS A 44 3.20 -0.09 13.95
C CYS A 44 4.49 -0.77 13.45
N THR A 45 4.37 -2.02 12.99
CA THR A 45 5.51 -2.81 12.51
C THR A 45 5.17 -3.34 11.14
N ILE A 46 6.18 -3.84 10.42
CA ILE A 46 5.97 -4.40 9.07
C ILE A 46 4.92 -5.53 9.06
N GLY A 47 4.78 -6.28 10.15
CA GLY A 47 3.77 -7.35 10.28
C GLY A 47 2.33 -6.83 10.38
N HIS A 48 2.13 -5.58 10.80
CA HIS A 48 0.81 -4.97 10.85
C HIS A 48 0.34 -4.45 9.49
N ILE A 49 1.27 -4.21 8.55
CA ILE A 49 0.98 -3.49 7.32
C ILE A 49 0.99 -4.44 6.12
N THR A 50 -0.11 -4.49 5.40
CA THR A 50 -0.32 -5.31 4.21
C THR A 50 -0.39 -4.43 2.97
N LEU A 51 0.29 -4.84 1.90
CA LEU A 51 0.12 -4.26 0.56
C LEU A 51 -0.94 -5.07 -0.18
N MET A 52 -2.12 -4.49 -0.39
CA MET A 52 -3.20 -5.14 -1.12
C MET A 52 -3.16 -4.73 -2.59
N LYS A 53 -3.07 -5.71 -3.48
CA LYS A 53 -3.08 -5.50 -4.92
C LYS A 53 -4.51 -5.26 -5.41
N VAL A 54 -4.73 -4.16 -6.12
CA VAL A 54 -6.03 -3.76 -6.67
C VAL A 54 -5.92 -3.51 -8.17
N ARG A 55 -6.99 -3.83 -8.92
CA ARG A 55 -7.07 -3.46 -10.33
C ARG A 55 -7.41 -1.98 -10.46
N THR A 56 -6.77 -1.33 -11.41
CA THR A 56 -6.98 0.08 -11.75
C THR A 56 -7.77 0.19 -13.02
#